data_AF-A0A952YME9-F1
#
_entry.id   AF-A0A952YME9-F1
#
_cell.length_a   1.000
_cell.length_b   1.000
_cell.length_c   1.000
_cell.angle_alpha   90.00
_cell.angle_beta   90.00
_cell.angle_gamma   90.00
#
_symmetry.space_group_name_H-M   'P 1'
#
loop_
_entity.id
_entity.type
_entity.pdbx_description
1 polymer ?
#
loop_
_entity_poly.entity_id
_entity_poly.type
_entity_poly.pdbx_seq_one_letter_code
_entity_poly.pdbx_strand_id
1 'polypeptide(L)'
;MLMFFWVLFAVAVGINASNRGRSGVGWFFLSLLISPLLGLLFVAVSKDLSSKPGATPSAPSAATHVKCPACAEWVLPEAKVCKHCGSQLTPVTGFKTGEQLQAEKEREESKNLMIGVIAIAVVIAIAAAASALGK
;
A
#
# COMPACT_ATOMS: atom_id res chain seq x y z
N MET A 1 -17.36 26.15 12.39
CA MET A 1 -16.95 26.41 10.99
C MET A 1 -15.47 26.06 10.76
N LEU A 2 -14.53 26.68 11.48
CA LEU A 2 -13.08 26.50 11.26
C LEU A 2 -12.55 25.07 11.49
N MET A 3 -13.06 24.36 12.51
CA MET A 3 -12.68 22.96 12.80
C MET A 3 -13.14 21.97 11.72
N PHE A 4 -14.24 22.25 11.03
CA PHE A 4 -14.77 21.35 10.00
C PHE A 4 -13.90 21.40 8.73
N PHE A 5 -13.51 22.60 8.30
CA PHE A 5 -12.55 22.78 7.20
C PHE A 5 -11.18 22.18 7.51
N TRP A 6 -10.73 22.28 8.76
CA TRP A 6 -9.46 21.70 9.20
C TRP A 6 -9.43 20.17 9.03
N VAL A 7 -10.47 19.49 9.51
CA VAL A 7 -10.58 18.03 9.39
C VAL A 7 -10.74 17.62 7.92
N LEU A 8 -11.54 18.35 7.14
CA LEU A 8 -11.77 18.06 5.72
C LEU A 8 -10.48 18.16 4.89
N PHE A 9 -9.64 19.17 5.17
CA PHE A 9 -8.31 19.28 4.57
C PHE A 9 -7.35 18.17 5.03
N ALA A 10 -7.38 17.78 6.31
CA ALA A 10 -6.56 16.67 6.80
C ALA A 10 -6.94 15.35 6.09
N VAL A 11 -8.24 15.10 5.87
CA VAL A 11 -8.73 13.93 5.11
C VAL A 11 -8.22 13.97 3.66
N ALA A 12 -8.28 15.13 3.00
CA ALA A 12 -7.77 15.29 1.63
C ALA A 12 -6.27 14.96 1.53
N VAL A 13 -5.47 15.33 2.54
CA VAL A 13 -4.04 14.97 2.59
C VAL A 13 -3.87 13.46 2.71
N GLY A 14 -4.66 12.81 3.57
CA GLY A 14 -4.65 11.36 3.74
C GLY A 14 -4.98 10.63 2.44
N ILE A 15 -5.99 11.07 1.69
CA ILE A 15 -6.36 10.50 0.39
C ILE A 15 -5.23 10.68 -0.63
N ASN A 16 -4.62 11.88 -0.69
CA ASN A 16 -3.50 12.14 -1.61
C ASN A 16 -2.28 11.26 -1.29
N ALA A 17 -1.99 11.04 0.00
CA ALA A 17 -0.93 10.14 0.42
C ALA A 17 -1.20 8.67 0.05
N SER A 18 -2.43 8.19 0.21
CA SER A 18 -2.86 6.85 -0.24
C SER A 18 -2.65 6.67 -1.73
N ASN A 19 -3.04 7.67 -2.53
CA ASN A 19 -2.87 7.62 -3.99
C ASN A 19 -1.39 7.55 -4.42
N ARG A 20 -0.44 7.92 -3.55
CA ARG A 20 1.01 7.82 -3.79
C ARG A 20 1.65 6.55 -3.22
N GLY A 21 0.84 5.57 -2.80
CA GLY A 21 1.31 4.30 -2.24
C GLY A 21 1.85 4.41 -0.81
N ARG A 22 1.38 5.39 -0.03
CA ARG A 22 1.74 5.59 1.38
C ARG A 22 0.52 5.44 2.28
N SER A 23 0.74 5.17 3.56
CA SER A 23 -0.33 5.02 4.55
C SER A 23 -1.14 6.32 4.74
N GLY A 24 -2.29 6.43 4.07
CA GLY A 24 -3.16 7.61 4.18
C GLY A 24 -3.62 7.92 5.60
N VAL A 25 -3.86 6.90 6.43
CA VAL A 25 -4.22 7.07 7.84
C VAL A 25 -3.08 7.69 8.64
N GLY A 26 -1.83 7.25 8.41
CA GLY A 26 -0.66 7.84 9.06
C GLY A 26 -0.47 9.30 8.66
N TRP A 27 -0.63 9.61 7.37
CA TRP A 27 -0.55 10.98 6.86
C TRP A 27 -1.72 11.86 7.29
N PHE A 28 -2.90 11.30 7.51
CA PHE A 28 -4.05 12.01 8.10
C PHE A 28 -3.74 12.48 9.51
N PHE A 29 -3.30 11.59 10.40
CA PHE A 29 -2.96 11.97 11.78
C PHE A 29 -1.76 12.92 11.84
N LEU A 30 -0.77 12.72 10.98
CA LEU A 30 0.38 13.63 10.87
C LEU A 30 -0.05 15.04 10.44
N SER A 31 -0.98 15.13 9.48
CA SER A 31 -1.53 16.40 8.99
C SER A 31 -2.45 17.06 10.01
N LEU A 32 -3.18 16.27 10.81
CA LEU A 32 -4.02 16.75 11.89
C LEU A 32 -3.19 17.38 13.01
N LEU A 33 -1.99 16.83 13.28
CA LEU A 33 -1.08 17.27 14.35
C LEU A 33 -0.18 18.46 13.95
N ILE A 34 0.38 18.45 12.74
CA ILE A 34 1.33 19.49 12.29
C ILE A 34 0.62 20.69 11.66
N SER A 35 -0.22 20.44 10.65
CA SER A 35 -1.09 21.39 9.93
C SER A 35 -1.44 20.75 8.57
N PRO A 36 -2.71 20.80 8.13
CA PRO A 36 -3.11 20.20 6.86
C PRO A 36 -2.36 20.76 5.64
N LEU A 37 -2.00 22.05 5.64
CA LEU A 37 -1.21 22.64 4.55
C LEU A 37 0.20 22.06 4.46
N LEU A 38 0.86 21.89 5.62
CA LEU A 38 2.21 21.33 5.68
C LEU A 38 2.19 19.86 5.27
N GLY A 39 1.20 19.09 5.74
CA GLY A 39 1.03 17.69 5.35
C GLY A 39 0.91 17.53 3.83
N LEU A 40 0.10 18.35 3.17
CA LEU A 40 -0.06 18.35 1.70
C LEU A 40 1.25 18.67 0.98
N LEU A 41 2.01 19.66 1.44
CA LEU A 41 3.30 20.03 0.87
C LEU A 41 4.31 18.88 0.98
N PHE A 42 4.39 18.23 2.14
CA PHE A 42 5.25 17.08 2.36
C PHE A 42 4.87 15.88 1.49
N VAL A 43 3.57 15.60 1.32
CA VAL A 43 3.07 14.55 0.39
C VAL A 43 3.40 14.91 -1.06
N ALA A 44 3.32 16.18 -1.43
CA ALA A 44 3.55 16.62 -2.80
C ALA A 44 5.02 16.48 -3.25
N VAL A 45 5.96 16.84 -2.36
CA VAL A 45 7.42 16.74 -2.61
C VAL A 45 7.94 15.30 -2.47
N SER A 46 7.18 14.48 -1.76
CA SER A 46 7.51 13.08 -1.52
C SER A 46 7.49 12.25 -2.81
N LYS A 47 8.49 11.36 -2.97
CA LYS A 47 8.52 10.38 -4.07
C LYS A 47 7.26 9.53 -4.07
N ASP A 48 6.66 9.40 -5.26
CA ASP A 48 5.56 8.48 -5.52
C ASP A 48 6.06 7.05 -5.43
N LEU A 49 5.66 6.36 -4.36
CA LEU A 49 5.97 4.95 -4.18
C LEU A 49 5.08 4.06 -5.05
N SER A 50 4.00 4.64 -5.60
CA SER A 50 3.17 4.03 -6.66
C SER A 50 3.93 3.87 -7.99
N SER A 51 5.02 4.61 -8.19
CA SER A 51 5.90 4.42 -9.35
C SER A 51 6.79 3.20 -9.11
N LYS A 52 6.17 2.03 -9.33
CA LYS A 52 6.77 0.73 -9.68
C LYS A 52 8.29 0.65 -9.48
N PRO A 53 8.79 0.09 -8.36
CA PRO A 53 10.09 -0.56 -8.35
C PRO A 53 9.95 -1.88 -9.13
N GLY A 54 9.79 -1.77 -10.46
CA GLY A 54 9.47 -2.90 -11.34
C GLY A 54 10.05 -2.79 -12.74
N ALA A 55 10.77 -1.71 -13.06
CA ALA A 55 11.45 -1.57 -14.35
C ALA A 55 12.97 -1.75 -14.17
N THR A 56 13.37 -2.94 -13.72
CA THR A 56 14.58 -3.66 -14.16
C THR A 56 14.69 -4.94 -13.32
N PRO A 57 14.40 -6.13 -13.88
CA PRO A 57 14.81 -7.38 -13.26
C PRO A 57 16.32 -7.57 -13.53
N SER A 58 17.17 -6.74 -12.93
CA SER A 58 18.61 -6.78 -13.18
C SER A 58 19.36 -7.83 -12.34
N ALA A 59 18.67 -8.57 -11.47
CA ALA A 59 19.22 -9.79 -10.87
C ALA A 59 18.13 -10.79 -10.45
N PRO A 60 18.33 -12.11 -10.66
CA PRO A 60 17.53 -13.13 -10.00
C PRO A 60 17.70 -12.99 -8.49
N SER A 61 16.59 -12.77 -7.78
CA SER A 61 16.56 -12.59 -6.33
C SER A 61 15.60 -13.61 -5.71
N ALA A 62 15.68 -13.80 -4.40
CA ALA A 62 14.76 -14.68 -3.67
C ALA A 62 13.28 -14.28 -3.82
N ALA A 63 13.01 -13.05 -4.28
CA ALA A 63 11.66 -12.56 -4.57
C ALA A 63 11.12 -13.01 -5.95
N THR A 64 11.96 -13.59 -6.81
CA THR A 64 11.57 -14.07 -8.15
C THR A 64 12.00 -15.51 -8.45
N HIS A 65 13.02 -16.02 -7.77
CA HIS A 65 13.62 -17.34 -8.02
C HIS A 65 13.78 -18.14 -6.73
N VAL A 66 13.80 -19.47 -6.86
CA VAL A 66 14.09 -20.42 -5.79
C VAL A 66 15.42 -21.13 -6.06
N LYS A 67 16.11 -21.57 -5.00
CA LYS A 67 17.34 -22.36 -5.17
C LYS A 67 17.03 -23.83 -5.43
N CYS A 68 17.73 -24.41 -6.39
CA CYS A 68 17.74 -25.84 -6.61
C CYS A 68 18.42 -26.56 -5.42
N PRO A 69 17.82 -27.59 -4.79
CA PRO A 69 18.43 -28.32 -3.68
C PRO A 69 19.64 -29.17 -4.10
N ALA A 70 19.76 -29.52 -5.39
CA ALA A 70 20.85 -30.35 -5.88
C ALA A 70 22.12 -29.55 -6.24
N CYS A 71 21.97 -28.37 -6.87
CA CYS A 71 23.11 -27.57 -7.35
C CYS A 71 23.17 -26.14 -6.80
N ALA A 72 22.24 -25.74 -5.93
CA ALA A 72 22.15 -24.41 -5.30
C ALA A 72 21.99 -23.20 -6.26
N GLU A 73 21.74 -23.46 -7.54
CA GLU A 73 21.54 -22.44 -8.56
C GLU A 73 20.11 -21.87 -8.55
N TRP A 74 19.92 -20.63 -9.03
CA TRP A 74 18.61 -19.98 -9.09
C TRP A 74 17.76 -20.50 -10.24
N VAL A 75 16.55 -20.97 -9.94
CA VAL A 75 15.59 -21.52 -10.91
C VAL A 75 14.22 -20.89 -10.69
N LEU A 76 13.37 -20.88 -11.72
CA LEU A 76 12.00 -20.41 -11.58
C LEU A 76 11.24 -21.29 -10.57
N PRO A 77 10.34 -20.71 -9.75
CA PRO A 77 9.54 -21.45 -8.76
C PRO A 77 8.67 -22.56 -9.37
N GLU A 78 8.26 -22.39 -10.62
CA GLU A 78 7.42 -23.32 -11.38
C GLU A 78 8.21 -24.41 -12.15
N ALA A 79 9.54 -24.39 -12.06
CA ALA A 79 10.37 -25.35 -12.78
C ALA A 79 10.19 -26.78 -12.24
N LYS A 80 9.84 -27.70 -13.13
CA LYS A 80 9.80 -29.15 -12.84
C LYS A 80 11.16 -29.83 -13.01
N VAL A 81 12.05 -29.24 -13.81
CA VAL A 81 13.40 -29.73 -14.09
C VAL A 81 14.36 -28.56 -13.99
N CYS A 82 15.50 -28.76 -13.32
CA CYS A 82 16.54 -27.73 -13.22
C CYS A 82 17.29 -27.59 -14.56
N LYS A 83 17.33 -26.38 -15.14
CA LYS A 83 18.09 -26.10 -16.38
C LYS A 83 19.62 -26.17 -16.25
N HIS A 84 20.15 -26.24 -15.03
CA HIS A 84 21.59 -26.22 -14.76
C HIS A 84 22.16 -27.61 -14.49
N CYS A 85 21.47 -28.42 -13.68
CA CYS A 85 21.92 -29.76 -13.31
C CYS A 85 20.99 -30.90 -13.76
N GLY A 86 19.81 -30.60 -14.31
CA GLY A 86 18.85 -31.62 -14.77
C GLY A 86 18.08 -32.35 -13.68
N SER A 87 18.26 -32.03 -12.39
CA SER A 87 17.50 -32.66 -11.32
C SER A 87 15.99 -32.37 -11.44
N GLN A 88 15.16 -33.36 -11.12
CA GLN A 88 13.72 -33.16 -10.96
C GLN A 88 13.46 -32.28 -9.74
N LEU A 89 12.62 -31.26 -9.92
CA LEU A 89 12.22 -30.30 -8.89
C LEU A 89 10.72 -30.39 -8.67
N THR A 90 10.29 -30.28 -7.42
CA THR A 90 8.88 -30.08 -7.10
C THR A 90 8.57 -28.60 -7.25
N PRO A 91 7.69 -28.19 -8.18
CA PRO A 91 7.35 -26.79 -8.34
C PRO A 91 6.69 -26.27 -7.05
N VAL A 92 7.11 -25.10 -6.61
CA VAL A 92 6.58 -24.47 -5.40
C VAL A 92 5.21 -23.89 -5.73
N THR A 93 4.16 -24.60 -5.33
CA THR A 93 2.78 -24.12 -5.45
C THR A 93 2.55 -22.97 -4.46
N GLY A 94 2.11 -21.81 -4.97
CA GLY A 94 1.81 -20.64 -4.14
C GLY A 94 2.93 -19.62 -4.04
N PHE A 95 3.98 -19.71 -4.87
CA PHE A 95 4.88 -18.60 -5.06
C PHE A 95 4.12 -17.41 -5.64
N LYS A 96 3.95 -16.36 -4.84
CA LYS A 96 3.32 -15.13 -5.29
C LYS A 96 4.37 -14.30 -6.01
N THR A 97 4.20 -14.10 -7.31
CA THR A 97 5.06 -13.19 -8.08
C THR A 97 5.02 -11.79 -7.46
N GLY A 98 6.07 -10.98 -7.65
CA GLY A 98 6.06 -9.58 -7.21
C GLY A 98 4.79 -8.82 -7.61
N GLU A 99 4.26 -9.10 -8.80
CA GLU A 99 2.97 -8.57 -9.28
C GLU A 99 1.76 -9.05 -8.46
N GLN A 100 1.73 -10.32 -8.06
CA GLN A 100 0.65 -10.89 -7.25
C GLN A 100 0.72 -10.40 -5.79
N LEU A 101 1.94 -10.30 -5.22
CA LEU A 101 2.17 -9.72 -3.90
C LEU A 101 1.73 -8.25 -3.85
N GLN A 102 1.96 -7.51 -4.93
CA GLN A 102 1.51 -6.13 -5.06
C GLN A 102 -0.02 -6.05 -5.11
N ALA A 103 -0.67 -6.84 -5.97
CA ALA A 103 -2.13 -6.86 -6.06
C ALA A 103 -2.82 -7.24 -4.73
N GLU A 104 -2.23 -8.16 -3.96
CA GLU A 104 -2.73 -8.52 -2.63
C GLU A 104 -2.62 -7.36 -1.63
N LYS A 105 -1.47 -6.67 -1.63
CA LYS A 105 -1.24 -5.50 -0.79
C LYS A 105 -2.17 -4.34 -1.17
N GLU A 106 -2.36 -4.09 -2.46
CA GLU A 106 -3.30 -3.08 -2.98
C GLU A 106 -4.74 -3.38 -2.57
N ARG A 107 -5.16 -4.65 -2.63
CA ARG A 107 -6.48 -5.09 -2.16
C ARG A 107 -6.64 -4.87 -0.66
N GLU A 108 -5.62 -5.17 0.12
CA GLU A 108 -5.63 -4.93 1.57
C GLU A 108 -5.70 -3.44 1.89
N GLU A 109 -4.87 -2.63 1.22
CA GLU A 109 -4.88 -1.18 1.34
C GLU A 109 -6.24 -0.60 0.94
N SER A 110 -6.84 -1.09 -0.15
CA SER A 110 -8.18 -0.68 -0.60
C SER A 110 -9.26 -0.99 0.45
N LYS A 111 -9.18 -2.13 1.13
CA LYS A 111 -10.11 -2.46 2.23
C LYS A 111 -9.91 -1.52 3.42
N ASN A 112 -8.66 -1.29 3.81
CA ASN A 112 -8.33 -0.40 4.92
C ASN A 112 -8.74 1.05 4.61
N LEU A 113 -8.62 1.46 3.34
CA LEU A 113 -9.10 2.74 2.84
C LEU A 113 -10.64 2.84 2.93
N MET A 114 -11.36 1.82 2.43
CA MET A 114 -12.82 1.77 2.53
C MET A 114 -13.30 1.84 3.98
N ILE A 115 -12.65 1.08 4.89
CA ILE A 115 -12.95 1.11 6.33
C ILE A 115 -12.71 2.51 6.91
N GLY A 116 -11.58 3.14 6.56
CA GLY A 116 -11.26 4.49 7.01
C GLY A 116 -12.27 5.54 6.54
N VAL A 117 -12.69 5.50 5.27
CA VAL A 117 -13.69 6.42 4.71
C VAL A 117 -15.04 6.25 5.40
N ILE A 118 -15.48 5.00 5.62
CA ILE A 118 -16.75 4.71 6.31
C ILE A 118 -16.69 5.24 7.76
N ALA A 119 -15.60 5.00 8.49
CA ALA A 119 -15.45 5.48 9.85
C ALA A 119 -15.52 7.02 9.93
N ILE A 120 -14.85 7.72 9.01
CA ILE A 120 -14.88 9.18 8.94
C ILE A 120 -16.29 9.69 8.61
N ALA A 121 -16.99 9.08 7.64
CA ALA A 121 -18.35 9.46 7.28
C ALA A 121 -19.32 9.32 8.46
N VAL A 122 -19.17 8.25 9.25
CA VAL A 122 -19.97 8.03 10.48
C VAL A 122 -19.69 9.12 11.52
N VAL A 123 -18.41 9.45 11.77
CA VAL A 123 -18.04 10.53 12.71
C VAL A 123 -18.63 11.88 12.28
N ILE A 124 -18.58 12.20 10.98
CA ILE A 124 -19.17 13.43 10.44
C ILE A 124 -20.69 13.43 10.64
N ALA A 125 -21.37 12.32 10.35
CA ALA A 125 -22.82 12.21 10.54
C ALA A 125 -23.24 12.40 12.01
N ILE A 126 -22.49 11.80 12.95
CA ILE A 126 -22.74 11.94 14.38
C ILE A 126 -22.49 13.39 14.83
N ALA A 127 -21.40 14.01 14.39
CA ALA A 127 -21.10 15.41 14.72
C ALA A 127 -22.15 16.37 14.17
N ALA A 128 -22.61 16.15 12.93
CA ALA A 128 -23.69 16.91 12.32
C ALA A 128 -25.01 16.75 13.10
N ALA A 129 -25.37 15.53 13.49
CA ALA A 129 -26.55 15.25 14.31
C ALA A 129 -26.47 15.92 15.69
N ALA A 130 -25.33 15.83 16.38
CA ALA A 130 -25.13 16.48 17.68
C ALA A 130 -25.27 18.01 17.60
N SER A 131 -24.79 18.62 16.51
CA SER A 131 -24.95 20.07 16.29
C SER A 131 -26.38 20.51 15.95
N ALA A 132 -27.25 19.60 15.51
CA ALA A 132 -28.66 19.87 15.24
C ALA A 132 -29.54 19.79 16.50
N LEU A 133 -29.12 19.03 17.52
CA LEU A 133 -29.82 18.89 18.81
C LEU A 133 -29.50 20.01 19.82
N GLY A 134 -28.40 20.74 19.62
CA GLY A 134 -27.96 21.83 20.50
C GLY A 134 -28.45 23.22 20.11
N LYS A 135 -29.39 23.33 19.16
CA LYS A 135 -30.07 24.58 18.76
C LYS A 135 -31.54 24.53 19.13
#